data_AF-A0A7R9AAN2-F1
#
_entry.id   AF-A0A7R9AAN2-F1
#
_cell.length_a   1.000
_cell.length_b   1.000
_cell.length_c   1.000
_cell.angle_alpha   90.00
_cell.angle_beta   90.00
_cell.angle_gamma   90.00
#
_symmetry.space_group_name_H-M   'P 1'
#
loop_
_entity.id
_entity.type
_entity.pdbx_description
1 polymer ?
#
loop_
_entity_poly.entity_id
_entity_poly.type
_entity_poly.pdbx_seq_one_letter_code
_entity_poly.pdbx_strand_id
1 'polypeptide(L)'
;MLSSIAGKCLHKVGVKPRDSRDELGRWRMFPFDPEHHLISGLIEEYSWLWIDAYSAHAEGLGCCSDTAVSFHYVSPNLMYILEYFIYQLRPYGVVPFSQRDMSRNDTGKVDP
;
A
#
# COMPACT_ATOMS: atom_id res chain seq x y z
N MET A 1 7.30 15.22 5.41
CA MET A 1 6.98 15.53 3.98
C MET A 1 7.54 16.87 3.45
N LEU A 2 7.94 17.84 4.29
CA LEU A 2 8.69 19.05 3.86
C LEU A 2 10.22 18.90 3.92
N SER A 3 10.72 17.70 4.19
CA SER A 3 12.15 17.43 4.40
C SER A 3 12.94 17.29 3.10
N SER A 4 12.35 16.75 2.03
CA SER A 4 13.03 16.53 0.74
C SER A 4 13.03 17.78 -0.17
N ILE A 5 14.07 17.90 -1.01
CA ILE A 5 14.21 19.01 -1.98
C ILE A 5 13.02 19.03 -2.96
N ALA A 6 12.60 17.86 -3.44
CA ALA A 6 11.43 17.72 -4.31
C ALA A 6 10.14 18.20 -3.62
N GLY A 7 9.90 17.80 -2.36
CA GLY A 7 8.74 18.24 -1.59
C GLY A 7 8.71 19.75 -1.38
N LYS A 8 9.87 20.38 -1.10
CA LYS A 8 10.00 21.83 -0.94
C LYS A 8 9.69 22.59 -2.23
N CYS A 9 10.17 22.11 -3.39
CA CYS A 9 9.86 22.73 -4.68
C CYS A 9 8.37 22.64 -5.01
N LEU A 10 7.75 21.47 -4.83
CA LEU A 10 6.32 21.27 -5.07
C LEU A 10 5.48 22.19 -4.16
N HIS A 11 5.86 22.31 -2.89
CA HIS A 11 5.20 23.23 -1.96
C HIS A 11 5.26 24.69 -2.43
N LYS A 12 6.42 25.16 -2.95
CA LYS A 12 6.59 26.53 -3.45
C LYS A 12 5.70 26.87 -4.64
N VAL A 13 5.35 25.89 -5.47
CA VAL A 13 4.41 26.08 -6.60
C VAL A 13 2.95 25.80 -6.21
N GLY A 14 2.66 25.72 -4.91
CA GLY A 14 1.29 25.58 -4.39
C GLY A 14 0.75 24.15 -4.35
N VAL A 15 1.58 23.14 -4.61
CA VAL A 15 1.15 21.73 -4.49
C VAL A 15 1.02 21.39 -3.01
N LYS A 16 -0.16 20.87 -2.65
CA LYS A 16 -0.45 20.39 -1.30
C LYS A 16 -0.25 18.87 -1.25
N PRO A 17 0.39 18.34 -0.19
CA PRO A 17 0.44 16.91 0.01
C PRO A 17 -0.98 16.37 0.20
N ARG A 18 -1.24 15.17 -0.35
CA ARG A 18 -2.50 14.46 -0.18
C ARG A 18 -2.24 13.17 0.57
N ASP A 19 -3.20 12.77 1.40
CA ASP A 19 -3.17 11.48 2.05
C ASP A 19 -3.26 10.36 1.00
N SER A 20 -2.25 9.49 1.01
CA SER A 20 -2.15 8.35 0.09
C SER A 20 -2.64 7.06 0.72
N ARG A 21 -3.14 7.08 1.96
CA ARG A 21 -3.71 5.91 2.62
C ARG A 21 -5.04 5.50 1.98
N ASP A 22 -5.48 4.27 2.24
CA ASP A 22 -6.79 3.79 1.82
C ASP A 22 -7.93 4.34 2.71
N GLU A 23 -9.17 3.95 2.43
CA GLU A 23 -10.35 4.40 3.18
C GLU A 23 -10.33 3.98 4.66
N LEU A 24 -9.54 2.98 5.01
CA LEU A 24 -9.33 2.50 6.37
C LEU A 24 -8.11 3.15 7.04
N GLY A 25 -7.42 4.07 6.35
CA GLY A 25 -6.21 4.71 6.85
C GLY A 25 -4.98 3.80 6.81
N ARG A 26 -4.99 2.71 6.02
CA ARG A 26 -3.82 1.82 5.82
C ARG A 26 -2.92 2.34 4.72
N TRP A 27 -1.62 2.05 4.83
CA TRP A 27 -0.62 2.54 3.89
C TRP A 27 -0.71 1.82 2.53
N ARG A 28 -0.35 2.54 1.46
CA ARG A 28 -0.32 2.02 0.08
C ARG A 28 1.04 2.13 -0.61
N MET A 29 1.95 2.94 -0.09
CA MET A 29 3.29 3.15 -0.64
C MET A 29 4.30 2.87 0.47
N PHE A 30 5.20 1.93 0.24
CA PHE A 30 6.06 1.38 1.28
C PHE A 30 7.55 1.61 0.96
N PRO A 31 8.33 2.20 1.88
CA PRO A 31 9.75 2.46 1.67
C PRO A 31 10.66 1.26 1.93
N PHE A 32 10.10 0.14 2.36
CA PHE A 32 10.79 -1.14 2.50
C PHE A 32 10.06 -2.24 1.72
N ASP A 33 10.68 -3.41 1.66
CA ASP A 33 10.08 -4.59 1.06
C ASP A 33 8.88 -5.08 1.90
N PRO A 34 8.05 -5.99 1.35
CA PRO A 34 6.89 -6.50 2.07
C PRO A 34 7.23 -7.16 3.41
N GLU A 35 8.38 -7.82 3.54
CA GLU A 35 8.75 -8.57 4.74
C GLU A 35 8.85 -7.65 5.95
N HIS A 36 9.53 -6.52 5.80
CA HIS A 36 9.69 -5.52 6.87
C HIS A 36 8.39 -4.93 7.38
N HIS A 37 7.34 -4.91 6.57
CA HIS A 37 6.03 -4.38 6.98
C HIS A 37 5.10 -5.46 7.53
N LEU A 38 5.19 -6.68 6.99
CA LEU A 38 4.32 -7.80 7.36
C LEU A 38 4.79 -8.54 8.62
N ILE A 39 6.07 -8.47 8.96
CA ILE A 39 6.66 -9.09 10.15
C ILE A 39 7.00 -7.99 11.16
N SER A 40 6.34 -8.02 12.31
CA SER A 40 6.56 -7.04 13.38
C SER A 40 7.97 -7.10 13.95
N GLY A 41 8.54 -5.94 14.29
CA GLY A 41 9.86 -5.81 14.90
C GLY A 41 11.04 -5.85 13.92
N LEU A 42 10.80 -5.90 12.62
CA LEU A 42 11.88 -5.79 11.61
C LEU A 42 12.29 -4.33 11.33
N ILE A 43 11.41 -3.38 11.58
CA ILE A 43 11.73 -1.95 11.46
C ILE A 43 12.15 -1.45 12.83
N GLU A 44 13.39 -1.00 12.96
CA GLU A 44 13.91 -0.46 14.22
C GLU A 44 13.00 0.66 14.76
N GLU A 45 12.77 0.66 16.08
CA GLU A 45 11.87 1.61 16.78
C GLU A 45 12.26 3.08 16.56
N TYR A 46 13.55 3.35 16.28
CA TYR A 46 14.09 4.69 16.01
C TYR A 46 14.29 4.97 14.52
N SER A 47 13.76 4.12 13.64
CA SER A 47 13.82 4.35 12.20
C SER A 47 13.18 5.69 11.84
N TRP A 48 13.76 6.35 10.85
CA TRP A 48 13.20 7.56 10.24
C TRP A 48 11.75 7.36 9.79
N LEU A 49 11.34 6.11 9.51
CA LEU A 49 9.95 5.79 9.20
C LEU A 49 9.01 6.19 10.34
N TRP A 50 9.37 5.93 11.60
CA TRP A 50 8.54 6.26 12.76
C TRP A 50 8.57 7.75 13.08
N ILE A 51 9.73 8.38 12.89
CA ILE A 51 9.97 9.78 13.27
C ILE A 51 9.35 10.74 12.25
N ASP A 52 9.49 10.45 10.96
CA ASP A 52 9.10 11.36 9.87
C ASP A 52 7.74 11.01 9.24
N ALA A 53 7.11 9.90 9.66
CA ALA A 53 5.79 9.54 9.20
C ALA A 53 4.75 10.59 9.61
N TYR A 54 3.99 11.06 8.61
CA TYR A 54 2.87 11.97 8.84
C TYR A 54 1.70 11.29 9.56
N SER A 55 1.68 9.96 9.65
CA SER A 55 0.54 9.19 10.15
C SER A 55 1.02 7.93 10.86
N ALA A 56 0.21 7.46 11.82
CA ALA A 56 0.48 6.20 12.51
C ALA A 56 0.62 5.05 11.49
N HIS A 57 1.62 4.21 11.72
CA HIS A 57 1.89 3.00 10.97
C HIS A 57 1.64 1.82 11.91
N ALA A 58 0.94 0.81 11.41
CA ALA A 58 0.76 -0.46 12.12
C ALA A 58 1.73 -1.47 11.49
N GLU A 59 2.36 -2.30 12.31
CA GLU A 59 3.13 -3.44 11.82
C GLU A 59 2.27 -4.70 11.73
N GLY A 60 2.78 -5.73 11.05
CA GLY A 60 2.14 -7.03 10.97
C GLY A 60 1.10 -7.08 9.85
N LEU A 61 0.29 -8.14 9.81
CA LEU A 61 -0.69 -8.36 8.74
C LEU A 61 -1.75 -7.24 8.61
N GLY A 62 -1.92 -6.40 9.64
CA GLY A 62 -2.82 -5.24 9.61
C GLY A 62 -2.21 -3.95 9.02
N CYS A 63 -0.90 -3.94 8.72
CA CYS A 63 -0.18 -2.75 8.25
C CYS A 63 -0.71 -2.16 6.95
N CYS A 64 -1.13 -3.07 6.08
CA CYS A 64 -1.01 -2.86 4.66
C CYS A 64 -2.39 -2.90 4.00
N SER A 65 -2.63 -1.94 3.11
CA SER A 65 -3.88 -1.90 2.38
C SER A 65 -4.02 -3.11 1.47
N ASP A 66 -5.25 -3.62 1.31
CA ASP A 66 -5.56 -4.63 0.29
C ASP A 66 -5.39 -4.07 -1.13
N THR A 67 -5.24 -2.74 -1.25
CA THR A 67 -4.92 -2.01 -2.49
C THR A 67 -3.53 -1.35 -2.41
N ALA A 68 -2.59 -1.98 -1.70
CA ALA A 68 -1.19 -1.57 -1.71
C ALA A 68 -0.66 -1.44 -3.15
N VAL A 69 0.14 -0.41 -3.40
CA VAL A 69 0.57 -0.02 -4.76
C VAL A 69 2.05 -0.28 -5.00
N SER A 70 2.93 0.01 -4.03
CA SER A 70 4.37 -0.19 -4.23
C SER A 70 5.12 -0.49 -2.94
N PHE A 71 6.18 -1.27 -3.09
CA PHE A 71 7.18 -1.60 -2.07
C PHE A 71 8.57 -1.31 -2.63
N HIS A 72 9.44 -0.72 -1.82
CA HIS A 72 10.83 -0.46 -2.19
C HIS A 72 11.70 -1.68 -1.84
N TYR A 73 12.95 -1.72 -2.32
CA TYR A 73 13.92 -2.81 -2.07
C TYR A 73 13.46 -4.23 -2.47
N VAL A 74 12.42 -4.36 -3.30
CA VAL A 74 11.99 -5.66 -3.84
C VAL A 74 13.04 -6.21 -4.81
N SER A 75 13.60 -7.38 -4.50
CA SER A 75 14.57 -8.05 -5.38
C SER A 75 13.93 -8.59 -6.67
N PRO A 76 14.68 -8.78 -7.76
CA PRO A 76 14.14 -9.35 -9.00
C PRO A 76 13.44 -10.70 -8.79
N ASN A 77 14.00 -11.57 -7.95
CA ASN A 77 13.39 -12.86 -7.63
C ASN A 77 12.06 -12.69 -6.88
N LEU A 78 12.00 -11.75 -5.93
CA LEU A 78 10.77 -11.46 -5.20
C LEU A 78 9.70 -10.86 -6.11
N MET A 79 10.08 -10.04 -7.11
CA MET A 79 9.13 -9.54 -8.12
C MET A 79 8.41 -10.69 -8.86
N TYR A 80 9.14 -11.72 -9.29
CA TYR A 80 8.53 -12.89 -9.97
C TYR A 80 7.61 -13.69 -9.04
N ILE A 81 7.99 -13.84 -7.76
CA ILE A 81 7.16 -14.51 -6.75
C ILE A 81 5.86 -13.72 -6.52
N LEU A 82 5.95 -12.39 -6.39
CA LEU A 82 4.79 -11.52 -6.22
C LEU A 82 3.88 -11.55 -7.46
N GLU A 83 4.45 -11.51 -8.67
CA GLU A 83 3.68 -11.66 -9.91
C GLU A 83 2.89 -12.98 -9.91
N TYR A 84 3.57 -14.09 -9.57
CA TYR A 84 2.92 -15.39 -9.49
C TYR A 84 1.80 -15.41 -8.45
N PHE A 85 2.03 -14.91 -7.23
CA PHE A 85 1.01 -14.97 -6.17
C PHE A 85 -0.15 -14.00 -6.33
N ILE A 86 0.08 -12.82 -6.92
CA ILE A 86 -0.95 -11.78 -7.05
C ILE A 86 -1.78 -11.99 -8.31
N TYR A 87 -1.13 -12.31 -9.44
CA TYR A 87 -1.81 -12.28 -10.75
C TYR A 87 -2.02 -13.66 -11.36
N GLN A 88 -1.15 -14.63 -11.09
CA GLN A 88 -1.19 -15.94 -11.76
C GLN A 88 -1.86 -17.02 -10.91
N LEU A 89 -1.58 -17.05 -9.61
CA LEU A 89 -2.09 -18.04 -8.68
C LEU A 89 -3.60 -17.88 -8.52
N ARG A 90 -4.33 -18.97 -8.69
CA ARG A 90 -5.77 -19.05 -8.46
C ARG A 90 -6.05 -20.01 -7.31
N PRO A 91 -6.07 -19.52 -6.05
CA PRO A 91 -6.37 -20.36 -4.91
C PRO A 91 -7.76 -20.97 -5.08
N TYR A 92 -7.85 -22.30 -4.90
CA TYR A 92 -9.13 -22.98 -5.00
C TYR A 92 -10.11 -22.45 -3.94
N GLY A 93 -11.33 -22.10 -4.37
CA GLY A 93 -12.38 -21.60 -3.48
C GLY A 93 -12.31 -20.10 -3.14
N VAL A 94 -11.36 -19.33 -3.69
CA VAL A 94 -11.28 -17.87 -3.48
C VAL A 94 -11.71 -17.13 -4.75
N VAL A 95 -12.71 -16.25 -4.63
CA VAL A 95 -13.11 -15.37 -5.74
C VAL A 95 -12.22 -14.13 -5.75
N PRO A 96 -11.48 -13.85 -6.84
CA PRO A 96 -10.60 -12.69 -6.94
C PRO A 96 -11.32 -11.38 -6.70
N PHE A 97 -10.64 -10.40 -6.09
CA PHE A 97 -11.21 -9.07 -5.86
C PHE A 97 -11.69 -8.39 -7.16
N SER A 98 -10.93 -8.53 -8.24
CA SER A 98 -11.30 -8.00 -9.57
C SER A 98 -12.64 -8.54 -10.10
N GLN A 99 -13.03 -9.76 -9.71
CA GLN A 99 -14.31 -10.35 -10.09
C GLN A 99 -15.45 -9.95 -9.13
N ARG A 100 -15.12 -9.57 -7.88
CA ARG A 100 -16.10 -9.07 -6.90
C ARG A 100 -16.58 -7.66 -7.20
N ASP A 101 -15.73 -6.80 -7.74
CA ASP A 101 -16.15 -5.46 -8.18
C ASP A 101 -16.98 -5.53 -9.48
N MET A 102 -16.65 -6.45 -10.39
CA MET A 102 -17.48 -6.70 -11.58
C MET A 102 -18.88 -7.24 -11.22
N SER A 103 -19.00 -8.10 -10.20
CA SER A 103 -20.32 -8.60 -9.76
C SER A 103 -21.16 -7.57 -9.00
N ARG A 104 -20.53 -6.55 -8.40
CA ARG A 104 -21.24 -5.38 -7.83
C ARG A 104 -21.76 -4.41 -8.90
N ASN A 105 -21.07 -4.30 -10.03
CA ASN A 105 -21.51 -3.46 -11.15
C ASN A 105 -22.59 -4.12 -12.04
N ASP A 106 -22.82 -5.42 -11.91
CA ASP A 106 -23.89 -6.14 -12.63
C ASP A 106 -25.25 -6.08 -11.89
N THR A 107 -25.28 -5.63 -10.64
CA THR A 107 -26.53 -5.19 -10.00
C THR A 107 -26.84 -3.76 -10.43
N GLY A 108 -27.25 -3.61 -11.69
CA GLY A 108 -27.93 -2.42 -12.20
C GLY A 108 -29.27 -2.19 -11.51
N LYS A 109 -29.23 -1.88 -10.21
CA LYS A 109 -30.39 -1.38 -9.48
C LYS A 109 -30.41 0.13 -9.61
N VAL A 110 -31.06 0.59 -10.69
CA VAL A 110 -31.67 1.90 -10.74
C VAL A 110 -32.84 1.84 -9.76
N ASP A 111 -32.72 2.55 -8.64
CA ASP A 111 -33.83 2.85 -7.74
C ASP A 111 -33.89 4.39 -7.60
N PRO A 112 -35.10 4.96 -7.42
CA PRO A 112 -35.63 6.15 -8.13
C PRO A 112 -35.04 7.52 -7.79
#